data_AF-A0A7S4ISY3-F1
#
_entry.id   AF-A0A7S4ISY3-F1
#
_cell.length_a   1.000
_cell.length_b   1.000
_cell.length_c   1.000
_cell.angle_alpha   90.00
_cell.angle_beta   90.00
_cell.angle_gamma   90.00
#
_symmetry.space_group_name_H-M   'P 1'
#
loop_
_entity.id
_entity.type
_entity.pdbx_description
1 polymer ?
#
loop_
_entity_poly.entity_id
_entity_poly.type
_entity_poly.pdbx_seq_one_letter_code
_entity_poly.pdbx_strand_id
1 'polypeptide(L)'
;QLFCSIPIEELKNQSWTKQNPFETAPHITRSVELFNRVSYCCATEILSHSNVRDRSKSMQSIIEIAEKCLKYRNYNIVFAIIGSLNFCHISRLKKTWKALSS
;
A
#
# COMPACT_ATOMS: atom_id res chain seq x y z
N GLN A 1 15.16 4.15 3.83
CA GLN A 1 16.28 3.31 4.29
C GLN A 1 15.91 1.85 4.57
N LEU A 2 14.65 1.49 4.92
CA LEU A 2 14.22 0.10 5.18
C LEU A 2 14.62 -0.94 4.12
N PHE A 3 14.38 -0.67 2.83
CA PHE A 3 14.71 -1.62 1.76
C PHE A 3 16.22 -1.91 1.65
N CYS A 4 17.05 -0.87 1.74
CA CYS A 4 18.51 -0.99 1.66
C CYS A 4 19.13 -1.72 2.87
N SER A 5 18.38 -1.86 3.96
CA SER A 5 18.83 -2.54 5.17
C SER A 5 18.53 -4.04 5.16
N ILE A 6 17.91 -4.60 4.11
CA ILE A 6 17.59 -6.03 4.03
C ILE A 6 18.84 -6.81 3.60
N PRO A 7 19.43 -7.65 4.46
CA PRO A 7 20.53 -8.51 4.06
C PRO A 7 20.00 -9.72 3.27
N ILE A 8 20.81 -10.24 2.34
CA ILE A 8 20.41 -11.36 1.47
C ILE A 8 20.07 -12.64 2.25
N GLU A 9 20.65 -12.81 3.44
CA GLU A 9 20.39 -13.95 4.33
C GLU A 9 18.92 -14.03 4.74
N GLU A 10 18.25 -12.90 4.96
CA GLU A 10 16.82 -12.87 5.31
C GLU A 10 15.93 -13.30 4.13
N LEU A 11 16.45 -13.21 2.90
CA LEU A 11 15.72 -13.60 1.69
C LEU A 11 15.80 -15.11 1.41
N LYS A 12 16.73 -15.83 2.04
CA LYS A 12 16.90 -17.27 1.82
C LYS A 12 15.69 -18.03 2.35
N ASN A 13 15.29 -19.08 1.62
CA ASN A 13 14.24 -20.02 2.02
C ASN A 13 12.90 -19.38 2.43
N GLN A 14 12.64 -18.13 2.02
CA GLN A 14 11.46 -17.36 2.40
C GLN A 14 11.28 -17.25 3.92
N SER A 15 12.35 -17.03 4.67
CA SER A 15 12.33 -17.02 6.15
C SER A 15 11.25 -16.11 6.76
N TRP A 16 10.94 -14.99 6.09
CA TRP A 16 9.91 -14.04 6.52
C TRP A 16 8.46 -14.55 6.45
N THR A 17 8.21 -15.70 5.81
CA THR A 17 6.88 -16.34 5.76
C THR A 17 6.72 -17.46 6.79
N LYS A 18 7.78 -17.79 7.54
CA LYS A 18 7.81 -18.88 8.52
C LYS A 18 7.44 -18.38 9.92
N GLN A 19 7.48 -19.29 10.90
CA GLN A 19 7.30 -18.95 12.30
C GLN A 19 8.39 -17.97 12.77
N ASN A 20 8.00 -17.03 13.63
CA ASN A 20 8.85 -15.98 14.20
C ASN A 20 9.66 -15.18 13.16
N PRO A 21 8.99 -14.52 12.19
CA PRO A 21 9.67 -13.82 11.10
C PRO A 21 10.47 -12.60 11.59
N PHE A 22 10.13 -12.02 12.75
CA PHE A 22 10.91 -10.93 13.36
C PHE A 22 12.23 -11.39 13.98
N GLU A 23 12.37 -12.66 14.31
CA GLU A 23 13.62 -13.23 14.80
C GLU A 23 14.53 -13.65 13.63
N THR A 24 13.92 -14.25 12.60
CA THR A 24 14.64 -14.87 11.48
C THR A 24 14.86 -13.94 10.29
N ALA A 25 13.99 -12.96 10.07
CA ALA A 25 14.00 -12.07 8.92
C ALA A 25 13.52 -10.62 9.23
N PRO A 26 14.09 -9.96 10.26
CA PRO A 26 13.53 -8.72 10.82
C PRO A 26 13.42 -7.54 9.85
N HIS A 27 14.33 -7.36 8.89
CA HIS A 27 14.33 -6.19 8.01
C HIS A 27 13.30 -6.34 6.89
N ILE A 28 13.26 -7.51 6.23
CA ILE A 28 12.22 -7.76 5.24
C ILE A 28 10.83 -7.80 5.87
N THR A 29 10.68 -8.36 7.08
CA THR A 29 9.40 -8.37 7.79
C THR A 29 8.90 -6.95 8.06
N ARG A 30 9.77 -6.04 8.53
CA ARG A 30 9.39 -4.61 8.67
C ARG A 30 9.05 -3.96 7.33
N SER A 31 9.72 -4.33 6.24
CA SER A 31 9.37 -3.83 4.91
C SER A 31 7.99 -4.31 4.46
N VAL A 32 7.62 -5.56 4.76
CA VAL A 32 6.29 -6.13 4.50
C VAL A 32 5.23 -5.45 5.37
N GLU A 33 5.52 -5.22 6.66
CA GLU A 33 4.62 -4.46 7.54
C GLU A 33 4.36 -3.05 7.04
N LEU A 34 5.41 -2.34 6.58
CA LEU A 34 5.24 -1.01 6.00
C LEU A 34 4.33 -1.07 4.77
N PHE A 35 4.55 -2.03 3.87
CA PHE A 35 3.72 -2.23 2.68
C PHE A 35 2.25 -2.43 3.07
N ASN A 36 1.97 -3.34 4.01
CA ASN A 36 0.63 -3.63 4.48
C ASN A 36 0.00 -2.41 5.17
N ARG A 37 0.74 -1.73 6.05
CA ARG A 37 0.28 -0.54 6.76
C ARG A 37 -0.10 0.58 5.79
N VAL A 38 0.71 0.83 4.77
CA VAL A 38 0.41 1.82 3.73
C VAL A 38 -0.86 1.42 2.97
N SER A 39 -0.97 0.15 2.59
CA SER A 39 -2.12 -0.36 1.84
C SER A 39 -3.42 -0.21 2.63
N TYR A 40 -3.43 -0.60 3.90
CA TYR A 40 -4.60 -0.43 4.77
C TYR A 40 -4.89 1.02 5.11
N CYS A 41 -3.86 1.84 5.37
CA CYS A 41 -4.04 3.27 5.64
C CYS A 41 -4.75 3.97 4.47
N CYS A 42 -4.34 3.69 3.23
CA CYS A 42 -4.99 4.25 2.04
C CYS A 42 -6.47 3.82 1.96
N ALA A 43 -6.76 2.54 2.16
CA ALA A 43 -8.13 2.02 2.12
C ALA A 43 -9.00 2.60 3.25
N THR A 44 -8.47 2.68 4.47
CA THR A 44 -9.13 3.28 5.63
C THR A 44 -9.44 4.75 5.40
N GLU A 45 -8.48 5.52 4.87
CA GLU A 45 -8.69 6.94 4.58
C GLU A 45 -9.77 7.16 3.52
N ILE A 46 -9.85 6.31 2.50
CA ILE A 46 -10.96 6.37 1.52
C ILE A 46 -12.30 6.04 2.19
N LEU A 47 -12.34 4.99 3.02
CA LEU A 47 -13.57 4.52 3.65
C LEU A 47 -14.04 5.37 4.84
N SER A 48 -13.19 6.25 5.39
CA SER A 48 -13.57 7.18 6.46
C SER A 48 -14.58 8.24 5.97
N HIS A 49 -14.61 8.50 4.66
CA HIS A 49 -15.52 9.46 4.03
C HIS A 49 -16.85 8.81 3.60
N SER A 50 -17.95 9.24 4.22
CA SER A 50 -19.29 8.78 3.88
C SER A 50 -19.78 9.32 2.52
N ASN A 51 -19.50 10.60 2.23
CA ASN A 51 -19.90 11.25 0.99
C ASN A 51 -19.07 10.77 -0.21
N VAL A 52 -19.72 10.52 -1.35
CA VAL A 52 -19.07 10.11 -2.61
C VAL A 52 -18.04 11.14 -3.09
N ARG A 53 -18.35 12.43 -2.98
CA ARG A 53 -17.48 13.52 -3.44
C ARG A 53 -16.17 13.54 -2.65
N ASP A 54 -16.25 13.48 -1.33
CA ASP A 54 -15.07 13.56 -0.45
C ASP A 54 -14.24 12.28 -0.56
N ARG A 55 -14.89 11.13 -0.67
CA ARG A 55 -14.21 9.86 -0.94
C ARG A 55 -13.50 9.84 -2.30
N SER A 56 -14.11 10.42 -3.34
CA SER A 56 -13.49 10.57 -4.66
C SER A 56 -12.24 11.46 -4.58
N LYS A 57 -12.33 12.60 -3.89
CA LYS A 57 -11.18 13.49 -3.65
C LYS A 57 -10.04 12.77 -2.91
N SER A 58 -10.37 12.04 -1.84
CA SER A 58 -9.37 11.27 -1.08
C SER A 58 -8.68 10.22 -1.96
N MET A 59 -9.46 9.47 -2.76
CA MET A 59 -8.93 8.51 -3.72
C MET A 59 -8.02 9.17 -4.77
N GLN A 60 -8.41 10.33 -5.31
CA GLN A 60 -7.61 11.12 -6.25
C GLN A 60 -6.28 11.55 -5.63
N SER A 61 -6.30 12.10 -4.41
CA SER A 61 -5.07 12.50 -3.70
C SER A 61 -4.14 11.31 -3.45
N ILE A 62 -4.68 10.12 -3.15
CA ILE A 62 -3.89 8.90 -2.99
C ILE A 62 -3.25 8.46 -4.31
N ILE A 63 -3.97 8.56 -5.44
CA ILE A 63 -3.42 8.29 -6.78
C ILE A 63 -2.28 9.26 -7.10
N GLU A 64 -2.45 10.55 -6.83
CA GLU A 64 -1.39 11.56 -7.02
C GLU A 64 -0.14 11.28 -6.17
N ILE A 65 -0.31 10.75 -4.95
CA ILE A 65 0.81 10.29 -4.12
C ILE A 65 1.54 9.13 -4.82
N ALA A 66 0.82 8.16 -5.38
CA ALA A 66 1.42 7.06 -6.13
C ALA A 66 2.22 7.58 -7.35
N GLU A 67 1.69 8.54 -8.10
CA GLU A 67 2.40 9.16 -9.21
C GLU A 67 3.70 9.87 -8.77
N LYS A 68 3.67 10.57 -7.63
CA LYS A 68 4.88 11.17 -7.05
C LYS A 68 5.88 10.09 -6.62
N CYS A 69 5.43 9.03 -5.96
CA CYS A 69 6.29 7.91 -5.59
C CYS A 69 6.93 7.24 -6.82
N LEU A 70 6.19 7.14 -7.93
CA LEU A 70 6.72 6.62 -9.20
C LEU A 70 7.84 7.49 -9.76
N LYS A 71 7.69 8.83 -9.71
CA LYS A 71 8.75 9.78 -10.12
C LYS A 71 10.05 9.59 -9.31
N TYR A 72 9.93 9.27 -8.03
CA TYR A 72 11.07 8.96 -7.16
C TYR A 72 11.54 7.50 -7.23
N ARG A 73 10.97 6.69 -8.14
CA ARG A 73 11.27 5.25 -8.28
C ARG A 73 11.03 4.46 -6.98
N ASN A 74 10.12 4.93 -6.12
CA ASN A 74 9.72 4.22 -4.92
C ASN A 74 8.60 3.22 -5.24
N TYR A 75 8.95 2.16 -5.94
CA TYR A 75 8.00 1.17 -6.45
C TYR A 75 7.26 0.43 -5.33
N ASN A 76 7.90 0.21 -4.17
CA ASN A 76 7.26 -0.48 -3.06
C ASN A 76 5.97 0.24 -2.61
N ILE A 77 6.02 1.57 -2.48
CA ILE A 77 4.85 2.37 -2.11
C ILE A 77 3.86 2.48 -3.26
N VAL A 78 4.32 2.60 -4.51
CA VAL A 78 3.42 2.60 -5.68
C VAL A 78 2.57 1.33 -5.69
N PHE A 79 3.19 0.16 -5.52
CA PHE A 79 2.47 -1.11 -5.49
C PHE A 79 1.59 -1.27 -4.25
N ALA A 80 1.98 -0.72 -3.09
CA ALA A 80 1.11 -0.71 -1.91
C ALA A 80 -0.18 0.08 -2.16
N ILE A 81 -0.08 1.26 -2.79
CA ILE A 81 -1.24 2.07 -3.14
C ILE A 81 -2.11 1.36 -4.19
N ILE A 82 -1.52 0.83 -5.27
CA ILE A 82 -2.26 0.08 -6.29
C ILE A 82 -2.97 -1.13 -5.67
N GLY A 83 -2.29 -1.84 -4.77
CA GLY A 83 -2.87 -2.96 -4.02
C GLY A 83 -4.08 -2.54 -3.18
N SER A 84 -3.99 -1.41 -2.48
CA SER A 84 -5.10 -0.87 -1.68
C SER A 84 -6.34 -0.56 -2.53
N LEU A 85 -6.16 0.01 -3.71
CA LEU A 85 -7.25 0.37 -4.62
C LEU A 85 -7.95 -0.88 -5.20
N ASN A 86 -7.23 -2.00 -5.26
CA ASN A 86 -7.74 -3.30 -5.71
C ASN A 86 -8.42 -4.11 -4.61
N PHE A 87 -8.34 -3.71 -3.34
CA PHE A 87 -9.09 -4.39 -2.27
C PHE A 87 -10.58 -4.46 -2.59
N CYS A 88 -11.22 -5.59 -2.26
CA CYS A 88 -12.63 -5.83 -2.61
C CYS A 88 -13.58 -4.74 -2.09
N HIS A 89 -13.27 -4.15 -0.93
CA HIS A 89 -14.04 -3.08 -0.32
C HIS A 89 -13.83 -1.71 -0.98
N ILE A 90 -12.76 -1.52 -1.76
CA ILE A 90 -12.50 -0.30 -2.54
C ILE A 90 -12.95 -0.46 -4.00
N SER A 91 -12.58 -1.56 -4.66
CA SER A 91 -12.88 -1.82 -6.08
C SER A 91 -14.39 -1.93 -6.38
N ARG A 92 -15.20 -2.22 -5.36
CA ARG A 92 -16.67 -2.26 -5.46
C ARG A 92 -17.36 -0.90 -5.40
N LEU A 93 -16.66 0.20 -5.06
CA LEU A 93 -17.23 1.53 -4.88
C LEU A 93 -17.54 2.24 -6.22
N LYS A 94 -18.41 1.66 -7.05
CA LYS A 94 -18.64 2.09 -8.45
C LYS A 94 -18.99 3.58 -8.61
N LYS A 95 -19.80 4.14 -7.70
CA LYS A 95 -20.16 5.57 -7.71
C LYS A 95 -18.95 6.48 -7.50
N THR A 96 -18.03 6.08 -6.63
CA THR A 96 -16.79 6.84 -6.35
C THR A 96 -15.87 6.80 -7.56
N TRP A 97 -15.64 5.61 -8.13
CA TRP A 97 -14.81 5.44 -9.33
C TRP A 97 -15.33 6.25 -10.52
N LYS A 98 -16.64 6.28 -10.72
CA LYS A 98 -17.26 7.12 -11.77
C LYS A 98 -17.03 8.62 -11.54
N ALA A 99 -16.97 9.06 -10.28
CA ALA A 99 -16.74 10.46 -9.91
C ALA A 99 -15.26 10.90 -10.02
N LEU A 100 -14.33 9.98 -10.32
CA LEU A 100 -12.93 10.32 -10.66
C LEU A 100 -12.75 10.59 -12.14
N SER A 101 -13.54 9.93 -12.99
CA SER A 101 -13.47 10.03 -14.46
C SER A 101 -14.23 11.24 -15.03
N SER A 102 -14.60 12.21 -14.20
CA SER A 102 -15.41 13.40 -14.55
C SER A 102 -14.70 14.64 -14.07
#